data_AF-A0A3S8UKL4-F1
#
_entry.id   AF-A0A3S8UKL4-F1
#
_cell.length_a   1.000
_cell.length_b   1.000
_cell.length_c   1.000
_cell.angle_alpha   90.00
_cell.angle_beta   90.00
_cell.angle_gamma   90.00
#
_symmetry.space_group_name_H-M   'P 1'
#
loop_
_entity.id
_entity.type
_entity.pdbx_description
1 polymer ?
#
loop_
_entity_poly.entity_id
_entity_poly.type
_entity_poly.pdbx_seq_one_letter_code
_entity_poly.pdbx_strand_id
1 'polypeptide(L)'
;MKNEDKVRAQFEERYEVPSGMRWDPQVGLAGYYVPDCTSCCSGDRVALYVARWEAWQASRERLCVTNPFPAQMGDPDGDWAREVAEKSLRAQGLKVVD
;
A
#
# COMPACT_ATOMS: atom_id res chain seq x y z
N MET A 1 4.11 -12.02 -7.04
CA MET A 1 4.01 -10.55 -6.94
C MET A 1 4.03 -10.19 -5.47
N LYS A 2 4.94 -9.32 -5.03
CA LYS A 2 5.05 -8.91 -3.62
C LYS A 2 3.88 -7.99 -3.26
N ASN A 3 3.57 -7.82 -1.97
CA ASN A 3 2.48 -6.93 -1.55
C ASN A 3 2.75 -5.47 -1.93
N GLU A 4 4.01 -5.05 -1.91
CA GLU A 4 4.44 -3.72 -2.38
C GLU A 4 4.09 -3.49 -3.86
N ASP A 5 4.30 -4.49 -4.72
CA ASP A 5 3.96 -4.41 -6.14
C ASP A 5 2.44 -4.25 -6.34
N LYS A 6 1.61 -4.92 -5.52
CA LYS A 6 0.14 -4.77 -5.54
C LYS A 6 -0.28 -3.37 -5.12
N VAL A 7 0.32 -2.83 -4.07
CA VAL A 7 0.01 -1.49 -3.57
C VAL A 7 0.39 -0.42 -4.59
N ARG A 8 1.54 -0.59 -5.26
CA ARG A 8 1.94 0.26 -6.38
C ARG A 8 0.96 0.17 -7.54
N ALA A 9 0.61 -1.05 -7.98
CA ALA A 9 -0.34 -1.23 -9.08
C ALA A 9 -1.70 -0.58 -8.82
N GLN A 10 -2.23 -0.68 -7.60
CA GLN A 10 -3.48 0.01 -7.21
C GLN A 10 -3.36 1.54 -7.25
N PHE A 11 -2.19 2.08 -6.91
CA PHE A 11 -1.94 3.51 -7.01
C PHE A 11 -1.85 3.96 -8.47
N GLU A 12 -1.10 3.23 -9.30
CA GLU A 12 -0.93 3.52 -10.73
C GLU A 12 -2.25 3.41 -11.52
N GLU A 13 -3.15 2.51 -11.13
CA GLU A 13 -4.51 2.41 -11.66
C GLU A 13 -5.34 3.68 -11.37
N ARG A 14 -5.12 4.29 -10.20
CA ARG A 14 -5.85 5.49 -9.78
C ARG A 14 -5.21 6.80 -10.24
N TYR A 15 -3.89 6.82 -10.33
CA TYR A 15 -3.09 7.99 -10.68
C TYR A 15 -2.10 7.63 -11.78
N GLU A 16 -2.41 8.07 -13.00
CA GLU A 16 -1.55 7.87 -14.15
C GLU A 16 -0.12 8.38 -13.87
N VAL A 17 0.87 7.53 -14.15
CA VAL A 17 2.28 7.88 -14.02
C VAL A 17 2.60 9.01 -14.99
N PRO A 18 3.08 10.18 -14.53
CA PRO A 18 3.43 11.27 -15.42
C PRO A 18 4.53 10.83 -16.41
N SER A 19 4.40 11.22 -17.68
CA SER A 19 5.44 10.99 -18.69
C SER A 19 6.78 11.56 -18.21
N GLY A 20 7.85 10.77 -18.29
CA GLY A 20 9.17 11.15 -17.80
C GLY A 20 9.41 10.86 -16.31
N MET A 21 8.57 10.06 -15.68
CA MET A 21 8.81 9.48 -14.36
C MET A 21 9.04 7.97 -14.49
N ARG A 22 9.96 7.44 -13.68
CA ARG A 22 10.12 6.00 -13.50
C ARG A 22 10.06 5.61 -12.05
N TRP A 23 9.69 4.36 -11.81
CA TRP A 23 9.83 3.73 -10.51
C TRP A 23 11.29 3.31 -10.27
N ASP A 24 11.83 3.65 -9.11
CA ASP A 24 13.13 3.17 -8.64
C ASP A 24 13.00 2.45 -7.29
N PRO A 25 13.15 1.11 -7.26
CA PRO A 25 13.05 0.33 -6.03
C PRO A 25 14.28 0.49 -5.11
N GLN A 26 15.37 1.10 -5.59
CA GLN A 26 16.59 1.30 -4.80
C GLN A 26 16.58 2.61 -4.00
N VAL A 27 15.58 3.47 -4.23
CA VAL A 27 15.47 4.78 -3.59
C VAL A 27 14.38 4.77 -2.52
N GLY A 28 14.75 5.08 -1.28
CA GLY A 28 13.82 5.09 -0.13
C GLY A 28 13.52 3.68 0.41
N LEU A 29 12.77 3.61 1.52
CA LEU A 29 12.48 2.35 2.23
C LEU A 29 11.53 1.42 1.48
N ALA A 30 10.70 1.95 0.58
CA ALA A 30 9.67 1.22 -0.15
C ALA A 30 9.68 1.53 -1.67
N GLY A 31 10.78 2.10 -2.18
CA GLY A 31 10.90 2.61 -3.55
C GLY A 31 10.25 3.98 -3.77
N TYR A 32 10.70 4.71 -4.78
CA TYR A 32 10.23 6.06 -5.11
C TYR A 32 10.04 6.27 -6.61
N TYR A 33 9.17 7.23 -6.97
CA TYR A 33 9.14 7.76 -8.32
C TYR A 33 10.22 8.82 -8.48
N VAL A 34 11.06 8.65 -9.50
CA VAL A 34 12.14 9.56 -9.85
C VAL A 34 11.93 10.10 -11.27
N PRO A 35 12.21 11.40 -11.51
CA PRO A 35 12.13 11.95 -12.85
C PRO A 35 13.29 11.43 -13.71
N ASP A 36 12.98 10.93 -14.91
CA ASP A 36 13.95 10.54 -15.93
C ASP A 36 14.52 11.74 -16.69
N CYS A 37 13.74 12.81 -16.78
CA CYS A 37 14.08 14.03 -17.49
C CYS A 37 13.43 15.22 -16.81
N THR A 38 14.23 16.08 -16.16
CA THR A 38 13.77 17.26 -15.42
C THR A 38 13.09 18.32 -16.30
N SER A 39 13.32 18.31 -17.61
CA SER A 39 12.68 19.22 -18.58
C SER A 39 11.42 18.67 -19.23
N CYS A 40 11.15 17.36 -19.13
CA CYS A 40 10.06 16.68 -19.82
C CYS A 40 8.75 16.70 -19.01
N CYS A 41 8.86 16.87 -17.69
CA CYS A 41 7.73 17.08 -16.79
C CYS A 41 7.74 18.52 -16.29
N SER A 42 6.58 19.15 -16.15
CA SER A 42 6.50 20.35 -15.32
C SER A 42 6.77 19.94 -13.85
N GLY A 43 7.71 20.61 -13.18
CA GLY A 43 8.18 20.21 -11.84
C GLY A 43 7.07 20.16 -10.78
N ASP A 44 6.01 20.94 -10.96
CA ASP A 44 4.78 20.92 -10.17
C ASP A 44 4.03 19.57 -10.26
N ARG A 45 3.95 18.96 -11.45
CA ARG A 45 3.33 17.65 -11.65
C ARG A 45 4.14 16.54 -10.99
N VAL A 46 5.47 16.62 -11.08
CA VAL A 46 6.38 15.69 -10.41
C VAL A 46 6.17 15.73 -8.89
N ALA A 47 6.24 16.93 -8.32
CA ALA A 47 6.08 17.14 -6.89
C ALA A 47 4.72 16.65 -6.39
N LEU A 48 3.64 16.96 -7.11
CA LEU A 48 2.29 16.52 -6.75
C LEU A 48 2.14 15.00 -6.80
N TYR A 49 2.73 14.34 -7.81
CA TYR A 49 2.65 12.89 -7.95
C TYR A 49 3.39 12.18 -6.81
N VAL A 50 4.59 12.65 -6.48
CA VAL A 50 5.39 12.12 -5.36
C VAL A 50 4.64 12.33 -4.03
N ALA A 51 4.11 13.52 -3.78
CA ALA A 51 3.34 13.79 -2.56
C ALA A 51 2.09 12.88 -2.44
N ARG A 52 1.42 12.57 -3.56
CA ARG A 52 0.30 11.60 -3.57
C ARG A 52 0.76 10.19 -3.24
N TRP A 53 1.92 9.77 -3.74
CA TRP A 53 2.48 8.45 -3.41
C TRP A 53 2.81 8.33 -1.92
N GLU A 54 3.48 9.34 -1.34
CA GLU A 54 3.76 9.39 0.09
C GLU A 54 2.49 9.35 0.93
N ALA A 55 1.49 10.16 0.57
CA ALA A 55 0.19 10.15 1.24
C ALA A 55 -0.53 8.81 1.10
N TRP A 56 -0.42 8.15 -0.06
CA TRP A 56 -0.98 6.83 -0.29
C TRP A 56 -0.35 5.79 0.65
N GLN A 57 0.98 5.74 0.71
CA GLN A 57 1.69 4.86 1.65
C GLN A 57 1.31 5.15 3.10
N ALA A 58 1.34 6.43 3.52
CA ALA A 58 1.00 6.84 4.88
C ALA A 58 -0.45 6.48 5.27
N SER A 59 -1.41 6.66 4.35
CA SER A 59 -2.81 6.30 4.60
C SER A 59 -2.98 4.80 4.84
N ARG A 60 -2.27 3.96 4.09
CA ARG A 60 -2.30 2.50 4.26
C ARG A 60 -1.53 2.04 5.48
N GLU A 61 -0.50 2.78 5.89
CA GLU A 61 0.15 2.53 7.17
C GLU A 61 -0.76 2.85 8.37
N ARG A 62 -1.67 3.81 8.22
CA ARG A 62 -2.62 4.21 9.28
C ARG A 62 -3.92 3.39 9.26
N LEU A 63 -4.30 2.83 8.12
CA LEU A 63 -5.57 2.10 7.98
C LEU A 63 -5.46 0.72 8.65
N CYS A 64 -6.09 0.62 9.81
CA CYS A 64 -6.25 -0.62 10.56
C CYS A 64 -7.68 -1.14 10.41
N VAL A 65 -7.84 -2.45 10.30
CA VAL A 65 -9.14 -3.14 10.26
C VAL A 65 -9.27 -4.05 11.46
N THR A 66 -10.41 -4.03 12.13
CA THR A 66 -10.72 -4.96 13.22
C THR A 66 -11.02 -6.34 12.64
N ASN A 67 -10.50 -7.41 13.25
CA ASN A 67 -10.88 -8.77 12.86
C ASN A 67 -12.38 -8.99 13.15
N PRO A 68 -13.20 -9.42 12.18
CA PRO A 68 -14.64 -9.60 12.40
C PRO A 68 -14.96 -10.76 13.36
N PHE A 69 -14.01 -11.64 13.67
CA PHE A 69 -14.18 -12.75 14.61
C PHE A 69 -13.53 -12.40 15.96
N PRO A 70 -14.32 -12.15 17.02
CA PRO A 70 -13.78 -11.82 18.34
C PRO A 70 -13.04 -13.02 18.95
N ALA A 71 -12.01 -12.74 19.76
CA ALA A 71 -11.32 -13.77 20.52
C ALA A 71 -12.22 -14.24 21.68
N GLN A 72 -12.66 -15.50 21.65
CA GLN A 72 -13.54 -16.06 22.66
C GLN A 72 -12.93 -17.34 23.24
N MET A 73 -12.69 -17.33 24.55
CA MET A 73 -12.10 -18.48 25.23
C MET A 73 -13.02 -19.70 25.16
N GLY A 74 -12.48 -20.83 24.71
CA GLY A 74 -13.22 -22.10 24.63
C GLY A 74 -14.06 -22.27 23.37
N ASP A 75 -13.84 -21.47 22.32
CA ASP A 75 -14.46 -21.62 21.00
C ASP A 75 -13.40 -21.94 19.92
N PRO A 76 -13.07 -23.23 19.70
CA PRO A 76 -12.06 -23.63 18.72
C PRO A 76 -12.42 -23.25 17.28
N ASP A 77 -13.72 -23.23 16.94
CA ASP A 77 -14.19 -22.87 15.60
C ASP A 77 -14.05 -21.35 15.39
N GLY A 78 -14.35 -20.56 16.42
CA GLY A 78 -14.12 -19.11 16.46
C GLY A 78 -12.63 -18.76 16.34
N ASP A 79 -11.76 -19.47 17.06
CA ASP A 79 -10.31 -19.29 16.99
C ASP A 79 -9.76 -19.60 15.58
N TRP A 80 -10.21 -20.70 14.97
CA TRP A 80 -9.87 -21.05 13.59
C TRP A 80 -10.35 -19.98 12.60
N ALA A 81 -11.60 -19.54 12.72
CA ALA A 81 -12.18 -18.52 11.83
C ALA A 81 -11.43 -17.18 11.94
N ARG A 82 -11.07 -16.78 13.16
CA ARG A 82 -10.26 -15.58 13.44
C ARG A 82 -8.89 -15.67 12.76
N GLU A 83 -8.20 -16.79 12.89
CA GLU A 83 -6.88 -16.99 12.28
C GLU A 83 -6.95 -16.93 10.75
N VAL A 84 -7.93 -17.60 10.14
CA VAL A 84 -8.13 -17.60 8.69
C VAL A 84 -8.45 -16.19 8.17
N ALA A 85 -9.34 -15.47 8.86
CA ALA A 85 -9.69 -14.10 8.52
C ALA A 85 -8.49 -13.17 8.61
N GLU A 86 -7.71 -13.25 9.69
CA GLU A 86 -6.52 -12.42 9.87
C GLU A 86 -5.49 -12.67 8.76
N LYS A 87 -5.19 -13.94 8.45
CA LYS A 87 -4.28 -14.30 7.36
C LYS A 87 -4.75 -13.75 6.01
N SER A 88 -6.05 -13.88 5.72
CA SER A 88 -6.63 -13.37 4.47
C SER A 88 -6.55 -11.84 4.38
N LEU A 89 -6.87 -11.11 5.45
CA LEU A 89 -6.79 -9.65 5.50
C LEU A 89 -5.34 -9.17 5.36
N ARG A 90 -4.39 -9.79 6.07
CA ARG A 90 -2.96 -9.47 5.94
C ARG A 90 -2.41 -9.80 4.55
N ALA A 91 -2.88 -10.87 3.91
CA ALA A 91 -2.51 -11.22 2.53
C ALA A 91 -2.97 -10.19 1.49
N GLN A 92 -3.99 -9.39 1.82
CA GLN A 92 -4.44 -8.23 1.04
C GLN A 92 -3.65 -6.94 1.36
N GLY A 93 -2.68 -7.02 2.28
CA GLY A 93 -1.87 -5.88 2.71
C GLY A 93 -2.59 -4.95 3.68
N LEU A 94 -3.58 -5.45 4.42
CA LEU A 94 -4.26 -4.71 5.49
C LEU A 94 -3.57 -4.93 6.84
N LYS A 95 -3.57 -3.90 7.69
CA LYS A 95 -3.15 -4.03 9.09
C LYS A 95 -4.35 -4.46 9.92
N VAL A 96 -4.28 -5.64 10.54
CA VAL A 96 -5.36 -6.15 11.39
C VAL A 96 -5.09 -5.76 12.84
N VAL A 97 -6.11 -5.24 13.51
CA VAL A 97 -6.12 -4.94 14.95
C VAL A 97 -7.18 -5.80 15.65
N ASP A 98 -7.02 -5.95 16.96
CA ASP A 98 -7.88 -6.80 17.80
C ASP A 98 -9.29 -6.25 18.02
#